data_AF-A0A4P7KQX5-F1
#
_entry.id   AF-A0A4P7KQX5-F1
#
_cell.length_a   1.000
_cell.length_b   1.000
_cell.length_c   1.000
_cell.angle_alpha   90.00
_cell.angle_beta   90.00
_cell.angle_gamma   90.00
#
_symmetry.space_group_name_H-M   'P 1'
#
loop_
_entity.id
_entity.type
_entity.pdbx_description
1 polymer ?
#
loop_
_entity_poly.entity_id
_entity_poly.type
_entity_poly.pdbx_seq_one_letter_code
_entity_poly.pdbx_strand_id
1 'polypeptide(L)'
;MLVLKKPIMEIELELKKGTLIELLALAKEFVNIEGLRLANKSKAERGYSLVQISDHVDTKLSLSHYNWFTMPIELGLRQLLVYWQHYEECWLEDQTQARQNLSHLLVLIQKFLVHYAHSVPHFIRVLPLKEITVLLTATDIQPEVVCYSADWLRCKLAFTQWLTALTLP
;
A
#
# COMPACT_ATOMS: atom_id res chain seq x y z
N MET A 1 -21.78 -11.94 25.82
CA MET A 1 -20.48 -11.72 25.17
C MET A 1 -20.73 -11.56 23.68
N LEU A 2 -20.65 -10.33 23.15
CA LEU A 2 -20.81 -10.09 21.71
C LEU A 2 -19.59 -10.68 21.00
N VAL A 3 -19.80 -11.68 20.15
CA VAL A 3 -18.73 -12.20 19.29
C VAL A 3 -18.58 -11.20 18.15
N LEU A 4 -17.51 -10.40 18.18
CA LEU A 4 -17.14 -9.54 17.06
C LEU A 4 -16.73 -10.44 15.88
N LYS A 5 -17.28 -10.18 14.70
CA LYS A 5 -16.98 -10.91 13.46
C LYS A 5 -16.66 -9.91 12.35
N LYS A 6 -15.66 -10.22 11.54
CA LYS A 6 -15.35 -9.53 10.26
C LYS A 6 -15.37 -10.58 9.13
N PRO A 7 -15.87 -10.24 7.93
CA PRO A 7 -15.87 -11.15 6.79
C PRO A 7 -14.44 -11.47 6.33
N ILE A 8 -14.25 -12.67 5.76
CA ILE A 8 -13.03 -13.06 5.06
C ILE A 8 -13.37 -13.12 3.57
N MET A 9 -12.76 -12.24 2.78
CA MET A 9 -12.92 -12.16 1.34
C MET A 9 -11.58 -11.73 0.75
N GLU A 10 -10.74 -12.72 0.41
CA GLU A 10 -9.37 -12.50 -0.03
C GLU A 10 -8.90 -13.63 -0.94
N ILE A 11 -7.89 -13.34 -1.74
CA ILE A 11 -7.20 -14.29 -2.62
C ILE A 11 -5.73 -14.34 -2.18
N GLU A 12 -5.16 -15.53 -2.14
CA GLU A 12 -3.75 -15.75 -1.84
C GLU A 12 -3.07 -16.41 -3.05
N LEU A 13 -1.92 -15.86 -3.45
CA LEU A 13 -1.05 -16.49 -4.43
C LEU A 13 0.15 -17.08 -3.67
N GLU A 14 0.23 -18.41 -3.64
CA GLU A 14 1.28 -19.11 -2.90
C GLU A 14 2.35 -19.68 -3.85
N LEU A 15 3.62 -19.36 -3.60
CA LEU A 15 4.73 -19.89 -4.38
C LEU A 15 5.05 -21.32 -3.94
N LYS A 16 4.68 -22.31 -4.76
CA LYS A 16 5.03 -23.72 -4.51
C LYS A 16 6.45 -24.09 -4.98
N LYS A 17 6.86 -23.55 -6.12
CA LYS A 17 8.18 -23.73 -6.76
C LYS A 17 8.46 -22.51 -7.65
N GLY A 18 9.74 -22.19 -7.89
CA GLY A 18 10.17 -21.05 -8.70
C GLY A 18 10.63 -19.88 -7.84
N THR A 19 10.41 -18.67 -8.32
CA THR A 19 10.94 -17.42 -7.76
C THR A 19 9.82 -16.45 -7.37
N LEU A 20 10.13 -15.53 -6.46
CA LEU A 20 9.20 -14.45 -6.10
C LEU A 20 8.91 -13.52 -7.29
N ILE A 21 9.86 -13.37 -8.21
CA ILE A 21 9.69 -12.59 -9.44
C ILE A 21 8.58 -13.19 -10.31
N GLU A 22 8.56 -14.52 -10.47
CA GLU A 22 7.52 -15.22 -11.23
C GLU A 22 6.15 -15.10 -10.54
N LEU A 23 6.08 -15.20 -9.21
CA LEU A 23 4.84 -14.98 -8.46
C LEU A 23 4.29 -13.56 -8.68
N LEU A 24 5.16 -12.56 -8.62
CA LEU A 24 4.77 -11.17 -8.84
C LEU A 24 4.42 -10.88 -10.31
N ALA A 25 5.00 -11.61 -11.26
CA ALA A 25 4.60 -11.56 -12.66
C ALA A 25 3.18 -12.11 -12.84
N LEU A 26 2.85 -13.25 -12.21
CA LEU A 26 1.47 -13.77 -12.18
C LEU A 26 0.50 -12.75 -11.55
N ALA A 27 0.89 -12.09 -10.47
CA ALA A 27 0.07 -11.06 -9.84
C ALA A 27 -0.25 -9.88 -10.79
N LYS A 28 0.61 -9.60 -11.80
CA LYS A 28 0.33 -8.55 -12.80
C LYS A 28 -0.88 -8.85 -13.66
N GLU A 29 -1.23 -10.12 -13.87
CA GLU A 29 -2.40 -10.50 -14.67
C GLU A 29 -3.72 -10.02 -14.02
N PHE A 30 -3.69 -9.66 -12.74
CA PHE A 30 -4.85 -9.18 -11.98
C PHE A 30 -4.96 -7.65 -11.90
N VAL A 31 -3.96 -6.87 -12.32
CA VAL A 31 -3.91 -5.41 -12.06
C VAL A 31 -4.96 -4.59 -12.82
N ASN A 32 -5.65 -5.18 -13.77
CA ASN A 32 -6.75 -4.54 -14.51
C ASN A 32 -8.12 -4.93 -13.96
N ILE A 33 -8.17 -5.70 -12.86
CA ILE A 33 -9.39 -6.13 -12.19
C ILE A 33 -9.64 -5.17 -11.02
N GLU A 34 -10.79 -4.49 -11.05
CA GLU A 34 -11.30 -3.71 -9.93
C GLU A 34 -11.69 -4.62 -8.75
N GLY A 35 -11.69 -4.11 -7.53
CA GLY A 35 -12.10 -4.88 -6.34
C GLY A 35 -10.95 -5.60 -5.64
N LEU A 36 -9.72 -5.48 -6.14
CA LEU A 36 -8.53 -6.13 -5.56
C LEU A 36 -7.57 -5.10 -4.95
N ARG A 37 -6.93 -5.47 -3.84
CA ARG A 37 -5.86 -4.70 -3.21
C ARG A 37 -4.84 -5.63 -2.57
N LEU A 38 -3.60 -5.15 -2.39
CA LEU A 38 -2.63 -5.86 -1.56
C LEU A 38 -2.93 -5.59 -0.08
N ALA A 39 -3.06 -6.66 0.69
CA ALA A 39 -3.25 -6.63 2.14
C ALA A 39 -2.03 -7.22 2.85
N ASN A 40 -1.74 -6.74 4.07
CA ASN A 40 -0.60 -7.21 4.88
C ASN A 40 -1.01 -7.88 6.21
N LYS A 41 -2.30 -7.85 6.58
CA LYS A 41 -2.79 -8.46 7.81
C LYS A 41 -3.20 -9.91 7.57
N SER A 42 -2.62 -10.83 8.33
CA SER A 42 -3.01 -12.24 8.25
C SER A 42 -4.43 -12.47 8.81
N LYS A 43 -5.04 -13.62 8.49
CA LYS A 43 -6.31 -14.05 9.12
C LYS A 43 -6.18 -14.12 10.65
N ALA A 44 -5.04 -14.61 11.14
CA ALA A 44 -4.76 -14.72 12.57
C ALA A 44 -4.64 -13.35 13.24
N GLU A 45 -3.90 -12.41 12.63
CA GLU A 45 -3.74 -11.05 13.12
C GLU A 45 -5.08 -10.33 13.23
N ARG A 46 -5.92 -10.40 12.18
CA ARG A 46 -7.30 -9.89 12.24
C ARG A 46 -8.11 -10.56 13.34
N GLY A 47 -7.95 -11.86 13.55
CA GLY A 47 -8.58 -12.60 14.64
C GLY A 47 -8.18 -12.06 16.03
N TYR A 48 -6.90 -11.79 16.25
CA TYR A 48 -6.42 -11.17 17.50
C TYR A 48 -7.02 -9.78 17.71
N SER A 49 -7.10 -8.96 16.66
CA SER A 49 -7.74 -7.63 16.73
C SER A 49 -9.25 -7.67 17.02
N LEU A 50 -9.93 -8.80 16.80
CA LEU A 50 -11.35 -8.96 17.19
C LEU A 50 -11.53 -9.29 18.67
N VAL A 51 -10.52 -9.91 19.29
CA VAL A 51 -10.56 -10.33 20.71
C VAL A 51 -9.98 -9.23 21.60
N GLN A 52 -9.00 -8.49 21.11
CA GLN A 52 -8.45 -7.31 21.76
C GLN A 52 -9.37 -6.13 21.46
N ILE A 53 -9.99 -5.54 22.49
CA ILE A 53 -10.58 -4.20 22.39
C ILE A 53 -9.39 -3.24 22.28
N SER A 54 -8.83 -3.08 21.08
CA SER A 54 -7.75 -2.14 20.87
C SER A 54 -8.37 -0.77 20.62
N ASP A 55 -8.43 0.05 21.67
CA ASP A 55 -8.68 1.47 21.53
C ASP A 55 -7.58 2.06 20.62
N HIS A 56 -7.99 2.41 19.40
CA HIS A 56 -7.22 3.12 18.38
C HIS A 56 -6.06 2.34 17.74
N VAL A 57 -6.18 2.15 16.42
CA VAL A 57 -5.03 1.89 15.56
C VAL A 57 -4.04 3.03 15.76
N ASP A 58 -2.82 2.65 16.10
CA ASP A 58 -1.75 3.56 16.51
C ASP A 58 -1.52 4.63 15.43
N THR A 59 -1.90 5.88 15.71
CA THR A 59 -1.58 7.05 14.88
C THR A 59 -0.08 7.38 14.87
N LYS A 60 0.76 6.51 15.45
CA LYS A 60 2.21 6.70 15.63
C LYS A 60 3.04 6.69 14.35
N LEU A 61 2.52 6.20 13.22
CA LEU A 61 3.23 6.37 11.96
C LEU A 61 3.05 7.82 11.52
N SER A 62 4.03 8.68 11.83
CA SER A 62 4.07 10.07 11.39
C SER A 62 5.10 10.27 10.27
N LEU A 63 4.64 10.82 9.15
CA LEU A 63 5.50 11.23 8.03
C LEU A 63 6.54 12.29 8.44
N SER A 64 6.35 13.01 9.56
CA SER A 64 7.26 14.08 10.01
C SER A 64 8.68 13.59 10.33
N HIS A 65 8.85 12.31 10.66
CA HIS A 65 10.15 11.72 10.98
C HIS A 65 10.79 10.97 9.79
N TYR A 66 10.15 10.98 8.62
CA TYR A 66 10.62 10.24 7.46
C TYR A 66 11.71 11.01 6.70
N ASN A 67 12.97 10.81 7.09
CA ASN A 67 14.14 11.37 6.41
C ASN A 67 14.72 10.40 5.38
N TRP A 68 14.13 10.37 4.20
CA TRP A 68 14.51 9.48 3.11
C TRP A 68 15.70 9.97 2.28
N PHE A 69 16.03 11.27 2.34
CA PHE A 69 17.07 11.88 1.48
C PHE A 69 18.47 11.29 1.67
N THR A 70 18.74 10.68 2.82
CA THR A 70 20.04 10.10 3.14
C THR A 70 20.01 8.58 3.27
N MET A 71 18.87 7.94 3.00
CA MET A 71 18.71 6.49 3.15
C MET A 71 19.09 5.75 1.87
N PRO A 72 19.49 4.48 1.96
CA PRO A 72 19.48 3.57 0.81
C PRO A 72 18.06 3.49 0.22
N ILE A 73 17.97 3.41 -1.10
CA ILE A 73 16.69 3.48 -1.83
C ILE A 73 15.72 2.37 -1.40
N GLU A 74 16.23 1.16 -1.17
CA GLU A 74 15.45 0.01 -0.73
C GLU A 74 14.86 0.20 0.67
N LEU A 75 15.57 0.87 1.57
CA LEU A 75 15.07 1.18 2.92
C LEU A 75 13.98 2.26 2.84
N GLY A 76 14.21 3.31 2.06
CA GLY A 76 13.23 4.36 1.82
C GLY A 76 11.95 3.78 1.21
N LEU A 77 12.08 3.00 0.13
CA LEU A 77 10.96 2.37 -0.56
C LEU A 77 10.17 1.42 0.35
N ARG A 78 10.86 0.63 1.18
CA ARG A 78 10.21 -0.25 2.18
C ARG A 78 9.36 0.55 3.16
N GLN A 79 9.88 1.66 3.69
CA GLN A 79 9.13 2.49 4.62
C GLN A 79 7.91 3.14 3.94
N LEU A 80 8.03 3.64 2.70
CA LEU A 80 6.90 4.18 1.95
C LEU A 80 5.77 3.15 1.80
N LEU A 81 6.10 1.89 1.47
CA LEU A 81 5.12 0.81 1.38
C LEU A 81 4.44 0.51 2.73
N VAL A 82 5.18 0.59 3.84
CA VAL A 82 4.60 0.45 5.19
C VAL A 82 3.63 1.60 5.49
N TYR A 83 4.02 2.85 5.24
CA TYR A 83 3.13 4.01 5.40
C TYR A 83 1.89 3.88 4.51
N TRP A 84 2.07 3.43 3.26
CA TRP A 84 0.97 3.27 2.30
C TRP A 84 -0.04 2.26 2.81
N GLN A 85 0.43 1.07 3.18
CA GLN A 85 -0.43 0.02 3.70
C GLN A 85 -1.14 0.43 4.99
N HIS A 86 -0.44 1.11 5.91
CA HIS A 86 -1.01 1.56 7.16
C HIS A 86 -2.14 2.57 6.94
N TYR A 87 -1.89 3.65 6.20
CA TYR A 87 -2.92 4.66 5.99
C TYR A 87 -4.07 4.17 5.09
N GLU A 88 -3.82 3.23 4.18
CA GLU A 88 -4.87 2.52 3.43
C GLU A 88 -5.82 1.78 4.38
N GLU A 89 -5.27 0.96 5.28
CA GLU A 89 -6.06 0.23 6.28
C GLU A 89 -6.83 1.18 7.18
N CYS A 90 -6.18 2.25 7.68
CA CYS A 90 -6.85 3.24 8.52
C CYS A 90 -8.01 3.93 7.79
N TRP A 91 -7.84 4.23 6.50
CA TRP A 91 -8.89 4.90 5.73
C TRP A 91 -10.08 3.98 5.43
N LEU A 92 -9.82 2.70 5.14
CA LEU A 92 -10.86 1.66 5.00
C LEU A 92 -11.57 1.32 6.32
N GLU A 93 -10.99 1.69 7.46
CA GLU A 93 -11.60 1.55 8.79
C GLU A 93 -12.18 2.90 9.30
N ASP A 94 -12.46 3.84 8.40
CA ASP A 94 -13.08 5.15 8.67
C ASP A 94 -12.33 6.02 9.69
N GLN A 95 -11.02 5.85 9.81
CA GLN A 95 -10.23 6.67 10.73
C GLN A 95 -10.00 8.08 10.18
N THR A 96 -10.24 9.05 11.06
CA THR A 96 -10.03 10.47 10.78
C THR A 96 -8.58 10.71 10.34
N GLN A 97 -8.37 11.63 9.40
CA GLN A 97 -7.06 12.03 8.85
C GLN A 97 -6.35 11.00 7.96
N ALA A 98 -6.77 9.73 7.91
CA ALA A 98 -6.10 8.70 7.10
C ALA A 98 -6.02 9.08 5.61
N ARG A 99 -7.11 9.61 5.06
CA ARG A 99 -7.16 10.15 3.68
C ARG A 99 -6.17 11.29 3.44
N GLN A 100 -6.07 12.22 4.39
CA GLN A 100 -5.13 13.34 4.29
C GLN A 100 -3.68 12.84 4.34
N ASN A 101 -3.40 11.88 5.23
CA ASN A 101 -2.09 11.25 5.35
C ASN A 101 -1.72 10.45 4.09
N LEU A 102 -2.67 9.74 3.46
CA LEU A 102 -2.46 9.12 2.15
C LEU A 102 -2.12 10.16 1.07
N SER A 103 -2.85 11.27 1.02
CA SER A 103 -2.56 12.34 0.06
C SER A 103 -1.14 12.90 0.26
N HIS A 104 -0.75 13.20 1.51
CA HIS A 104 0.61 13.62 1.84
C HIS A 104 1.67 12.57 1.47
N LEU A 105 1.38 11.28 1.72
CA LEU A 105 2.26 10.19 1.34
C LEU A 105 2.43 10.08 -0.18
N LEU A 106 1.37 10.23 -0.98
CA LEU A 106 1.51 10.17 -2.44
C LEU A 106 2.34 11.35 -2.98
N VAL A 107 2.21 12.54 -2.39
CA VAL A 107 3.11 13.67 -2.69
C VAL A 107 4.55 13.36 -2.31
N LEU A 108 4.77 12.69 -1.17
CA LEU A 108 6.09 12.27 -0.70
C LEU A 108 6.71 11.22 -1.62
N ILE A 109 5.92 10.25 -2.08
CA ILE A 109 6.32 9.25 -3.07
C ILE A 109 6.77 9.95 -4.36
N GLN A 110 6.03 10.94 -4.85
CA GLN A 110 6.45 11.70 -6.03
C GLN A 110 7.80 12.41 -5.82
N LYS A 111 8.03 13.02 -4.65
CA LYS A 111 9.32 13.62 -4.30
C LYS A 111 10.45 12.60 -4.22
N PHE A 112 10.17 11.43 -3.64
CA PHE A 112 11.10 10.30 -3.56
C PHE A 112 11.52 9.83 -4.97
N LEU A 113 10.57 9.69 -5.89
CA LEU A 113 10.86 9.31 -7.28
C LEU A 113 11.72 10.34 -8.02
N VAL A 114 11.54 11.63 -7.74
CA VAL A 114 12.38 12.70 -8.32
C VAL A 114 13.80 12.63 -7.77
N HIS A 115 13.98 12.41 -6.47
CA HIS A 115 15.31 12.33 -5.89
C HIS A 115 16.10 11.11 -6.37
N TYR A 116 15.46 9.95 -6.43
CA TYR A 116 16.09 8.73 -6.96
C TYR A 116 15.90 8.56 -8.46
N ALA A 117 15.74 9.65 -9.22
CA ALA A 117 15.33 9.61 -10.62
C ALA A 117 16.20 8.73 -11.53
N HIS A 118 17.47 8.48 -11.21
CA HIS A 118 18.33 7.58 -12.00
C HIS A 118 18.09 6.09 -11.71
N SER A 119 17.50 5.76 -10.57
CA SER A 119 17.23 4.39 -10.12
C SER A 119 15.79 3.95 -10.35
N VAL A 120 14.89 4.88 -10.70
CA VAL A 120 13.46 4.59 -10.92
C VAL A 120 13.25 3.80 -12.23
N PRO A 121 12.72 2.56 -12.18
CA PRO A 121 12.39 1.78 -13.36
C PRO A 121 11.31 2.44 -14.22
N HIS A 122 11.33 2.18 -15.53
CA HIS A 122 10.33 2.74 -16.46
C HIS A 122 8.88 2.45 -16.05
N PHE A 123 8.60 1.22 -15.60
CA PHE A 123 7.24 0.82 -15.20
C PHE A 123 6.71 1.56 -13.96
N ILE A 124 7.58 2.18 -13.16
CA ILE A 124 7.16 3.06 -12.05
C ILE A 124 6.83 4.47 -12.56
N ARG A 125 7.55 4.96 -13.58
CA ARG A 125 7.38 6.33 -14.11
C ARG A 125 6.05 6.55 -14.80
N VAL A 126 5.48 5.49 -15.37
CA VAL A 126 4.22 5.53 -16.12
C VAL A 126 2.98 5.29 -15.24
N LEU A 127 3.17 5.18 -13.91
CA LEU A 127 2.06 4.97 -12.99
C LEU A 127 1.22 6.24 -12.81
N PRO A 128 -0.11 6.12 -12.63
CA PRO A 128 -1.03 7.25 -12.51
C PRO A 128 -1.04 7.89 -11.09
N LEU A 129 0.15 8.08 -10.48
CA LEU A 129 0.26 8.56 -9.10
C LEU A 129 -0.32 9.98 -8.93
N LYS A 130 -0.20 10.83 -9.95
CA LYS A 130 -0.72 12.21 -9.90
C LYS A 130 -2.23 12.21 -9.94
N GLU A 131 -2.81 11.41 -10.83
CA GLU A 131 -4.24 11.23 -11.02
C GLU A 131 -4.88 10.69 -9.74
N ILE A 132 -4.28 9.67 -9.11
CA ILE A 132 -4.72 9.14 -7.81
C ILE A 132 -4.61 10.23 -6.72
N THR A 133 -3.52 11.00 -6.70
CA THR A 133 -3.36 12.10 -5.73
C THR A 133 -4.46 13.15 -5.87
N VAL A 134 -4.83 13.50 -7.11
CA VAL A 134 -5.94 14.42 -7.39
C VAL A 134 -7.28 13.81 -6.97
N LEU A 135 -7.51 12.53 -7.26
CA LEU A 135 -8.74 11.83 -6.86
C LEU A 135 -8.94 11.87 -5.34
N LEU A 136 -7.87 11.74 -4.56
CA LEU A 136 -7.90 11.87 -3.10
C LEU A 136 -8.28 13.29 -2.61
N THR A 137 -8.42 14.30 -3.48
CA THR A 137 -8.87 15.66 -3.10
C THR A 137 -10.36 15.89 -3.32
N ALA A 138 -11.07 14.98 -3.99
CA ALA A 138 -12.50 15.13 -4.29
C ALA A 138 -13.37 15.14 -3.02
N THR A 139 -14.26 16.12 -2.87
CA THR A 139 -15.28 16.15 -1.82
C THR A 139 -16.12 14.86 -1.91
N ASP A 140 -16.20 14.09 -0.84
CA ASP A 140 -17.00 12.85 -0.72
C ASP A 140 -16.51 11.55 -1.41
N ILE A 141 -15.24 11.46 -1.81
CA ILE A 141 -14.68 10.20 -2.29
C ILE A 141 -14.64 9.12 -1.17
N GLN A 142 -15.23 7.97 -1.45
CA GLN A 142 -15.24 6.81 -0.55
C GLN A 142 -13.93 6.02 -0.65
N PRO A 143 -13.41 5.48 0.46
CA PRO A 143 -12.14 4.74 0.47
C PRO A 143 -12.18 3.54 -0.48
N GLU A 144 -13.30 2.84 -0.61
CA GLU A 144 -13.41 1.65 -1.44
C GLU A 144 -13.23 1.94 -2.92
N VAL A 145 -13.74 3.09 -3.39
CA VAL A 145 -13.64 3.52 -4.78
C VAL A 145 -12.18 3.72 -5.19
N VAL A 146 -11.33 4.14 -4.26
CA VAL A 146 -9.91 4.39 -4.53
C VAL A 146 -9.06 3.16 -4.22
N CYS A 147 -9.15 2.62 -3.00
CA CYS A 147 -8.27 1.58 -2.48
C CYS A 147 -8.47 0.21 -3.16
N TYR A 148 -9.63 -0.02 -3.77
CA TYR A 148 -9.89 -1.21 -4.59
C TYR A 148 -9.84 -0.93 -6.10
N SER A 149 -9.37 0.26 -6.50
CA SER A 149 -9.24 0.56 -7.93
C SER A 149 -8.11 -0.24 -8.57
N ALA A 150 -8.26 -0.56 -9.86
CA ALA A 150 -7.20 -1.18 -10.66
C ALA A 150 -5.90 -0.35 -10.62
N ASP A 151 -6.00 0.99 -10.70
CA ASP A 151 -4.87 1.90 -10.64
C ASP A 151 -4.14 1.84 -9.29
N TRP A 152 -4.88 1.73 -8.19
CA TRP A 152 -4.31 1.60 -6.84
C TRP A 152 -3.54 0.29 -6.69
N LEU A 153 -4.13 -0.84 -7.10
CA LEU A 153 -3.46 -2.13 -7.12
C LEU A 153 -2.21 -2.11 -8.00
N ARG A 154 -2.33 -1.56 -9.23
CA ARG A 154 -1.22 -1.45 -10.17
C ARG A 154 -0.04 -0.68 -9.57
N CYS A 155 -0.32 0.43 -8.90
CA CYS A 155 0.72 1.22 -8.24
C CYS A 155 1.37 0.46 -7.09
N LYS A 156 0.61 -0.08 -6.14
CA LYS A 156 1.18 -0.82 -5.00
C LYS A 156 1.98 -2.03 -5.45
N LEU A 157 1.46 -2.82 -6.39
CA LEU A 157 2.15 -4.01 -6.90
C LEU A 157 3.47 -3.65 -7.61
N ALA A 158 3.48 -2.57 -8.40
CA ALA A 158 4.69 -2.10 -9.05
C ALA A 158 5.76 -1.67 -8.03
N PHE A 159 5.38 -0.95 -6.97
CA PHE A 159 6.30 -0.58 -5.89
C PHE A 159 6.83 -1.81 -5.14
N THR A 160 5.97 -2.80 -4.87
CA THR A 160 6.39 -4.09 -4.28
C THR A 160 7.40 -4.80 -5.18
N GLN A 161 7.15 -4.88 -6.48
CA GLN A 161 8.07 -5.48 -7.45
C GLN A 161 9.41 -4.76 -7.52
N TRP A 162 9.39 -3.43 -7.47
CA TRP A 162 10.63 -2.66 -7.46
C TRP A 162 11.44 -2.93 -6.19
N LEU A 163 10.80 -2.96 -5.02
CA LEU A 163 11.48 -3.31 -3.77
C LEU A 163 12.06 -4.73 -3.83
N THR A 164 11.29 -5.69 -4.35
CA THR A 164 11.76 -7.07 -4.53
C THR A 164 12.98 -7.15 -5.42
N ALA A 165 12.99 -6.43 -6.56
CA ALA A 165 14.12 -6.40 -7.48
C ALA A 165 15.38 -5.74 -6.89
N LEU A 166 15.22 -4.83 -5.92
CA LEU A 166 16.34 -4.21 -5.20
C LEU A 166 16.88 -5.07 -4.04
N THR A 167 16.09 -6.02 -3.53
CA THR A 167 16.39 -6.74 -2.29
C THR A 167 16.67 -8.22 -2.47
N LEU A 168 16.27 -8.80 -3.60
CA LEU A 168 16.67 -10.15 -3.97
C LEU A 168 17.93 -10.13 -4.86
N PRO A 169 18.83 -11.10 -4.67
CA PRO A 169 20.04 -11.25 -5.48
C PRO A 169 19.75 -11.67 -6.93
#